data_AF-A0A101GZU5-F1
#
_entry.id   AF-A0A101GZU5-F1
#
_cell.length_a   1.000
_cell.length_b   1.000
_cell.length_c   1.000
_cell.angle_alpha   90.00
_cell.angle_beta   90.00
_cell.angle_gamma   90.00
#
_symmetry.space_group_name_H-M   'P 1'
#
loop_
_entity.id
_entity.type
_entity.pdbx_description
1 polymer ?
#
loop_
_entity_poly.entity_id
_entity_poly.type
_entity_poly.pdbx_seq_one_letter_code
_entity_poly.pdbx_strand_id
1 'polypeptide(L)'
;MDSIKDLVSQIRERGNEEESDTNQSKLFDTSKLKTNPKEMMGDKHKYISKEYQLYGFRLANKLDDKKRSTMYIKWAKEKPRGILENALSFTIDYPNAKDKSRIFMWKVKELEEEYHKEKDKKKEEKKEDKKAKNKTKKLPF
;
A
#
# COMPACT_ATOMS: atom_id res chain seq x y z
N MET A 1 -40.85 36.28 5.48
CA MET A 1 -39.40 36.04 5.60
C MET A 1 -39.22 34.54 5.66
N ASP A 2 -38.62 33.94 4.63
CA ASP A 2 -38.30 32.51 4.66
C ASP A 2 -37.28 32.25 5.77
N SER A 3 -37.52 31.20 6.55
CA SER A 3 -36.64 30.84 7.65
C SER A 3 -35.30 30.37 7.09
N ILE A 4 -34.20 30.67 7.78
CA ILE A 4 -32.85 30.20 7.41
C ILE A 4 -32.83 28.67 7.23
N LYS A 5 -33.72 27.96 7.92
CA LYS A 5 -33.90 26.50 7.80
C LYS A 5 -34.50 26.06 6.46
N ASP A 6 -35.42 26.84 5.88
CA ASP A 6 -35.98 26.59 4.54
C ASP A 6 -34.97 26.91 3.44
N LEU A 7 -34.17 27.96 3.61
CA LEU A 7 -33.07 28.24 2.70
C LEU A 7 -32.05 27.09 2.69
N VAL A 8 -31.74 26.52 3.86
CA VAL A 8 -30.82 25.39 3.98
C VAL A 8 -31.43 24.09 3.43
N SER A 9 -32.74 23.83 3.60
CA SER A 9 -33.39 22.68 2.97
C SER A 9 -33.44 22.82 1.44
N GLN A 10 -33.77 23.99 0.91
CA GLN A 10 -33.75 24.28 -0.52
C GLN A 10 -32.35 24.18 -1.14
N ILE A 11 -31.30 24.52 -0.40
CA ILE A 11 -29.91 24.32 -0.87
C ILE A 11 -29.57 22.83 -0.88
N ARG A 12 -30.06 22.06 0.10
CA ARG A 12 -29.85 20.61 0.17
C ARG A 12 -30.65 19.84 -0.88
N GLU A 13 -31.83 20.32 -1.25
CA GLU A 13 -32.66 19.78 -2.33
C GLU A 13 -32.08 20.13 -3.71
N ARG A 14 -31.61 21.37 -3.93
CA ARG A 14 -30.89 21.77 -5.16
C ARG A 14 -29.60 21.00 -5.42
N GLY A 15 -28.98 20.41 -4.39
CA GLY A 15 -27.82 19.54 -4.55
C GLY A 15 -28.15 18.15 -5.11
N ASN A 16 -29.44 17.78 -5.18
CA ASN A 16 -29.91 16.46 -5.59
C ASN A 16 -30.81 16.46 -6.84
N GLU A 17 -31.03 17.62 -7.50
CA GLU A 17 -31.86 17.70 -8.70
C GLU A 17 -31.05 18.00 -9.97
N GLU A 18 -30.97 16.94 -10.79
CA GLU A 18 -30.97 16.91 -12.25
C GLU A 18 -29.76 17.46 -13.04
N GLU A 19 -29.02 16.52 -13.63
CA GLU A 19 -28.13 16.74 -14.77
C GLU A 19 -28.83 17.63 -15.80
N SER A 20 -28.25 18.81 -16.11
CA SER A 20 -28.81 19.71 -17.12
C SER A 20 -29.07 18.97 -18.42
N ASP A 21 -30.35 18.86 -18.80
CA ASP A 21 -30.86 18.12 -19.96
C ASP A 21 -30.56 18.85 -21.29
N THR A 22 -29.32 19.28 -21.48
CA THR A 22 -28.85 19.80 -22.77
C THR A 22 -28.38 18.64 -23.63
N ASN A 23 -28.69 18.63 -24.92
CA ASN A 23 -28.19 17.60 -25.84
C ASN A 23 -26.64 17.51 -25.85
N GLN A 24 -25.97 18.60 -25.45
CA GLN A 24 -24.52 18.70 -25.36
C GLN A 24 -23.94 17.97 -24.14
N SER A 25 -24.61 17.99 -22.98
CA SER A 25 -24.14 17.26 -21.78
C SER A 25 -24.15 15.74 -22.02
N LYS A 26 -25.18 15.25 -22.72
CA LYS A 26 -25.31 13.83 -23.13
C LYS A 26 -24.17 13.36 -24.05
N LEU A 27 -23.61 14.26 -24.87
CA LEU A 27 -22.57 13.94 -25.84
C LEU A 27 -21.19 13.70 -25.19
N PHE A 28 -20.93 14.35 -24.05
CA PHE A 28 -19.68 14.22 -23.29
C PHE A 28 -19.81 13.36 -22.04
N ASP A 29 -20.81 12.48 -22.00
CA ASP A 29 -21.02 11.61 -20.85
C ASP A 29 -19.94 10.52 -20.76
N THR A 30 -18.92 10.81 -19.94
CA THR A 30 -17.80 9.89 -19.69
C THR A 30 -18.21 8.63 -18.92
N SER A 31 -19.39 8.62 -18.30
CA SER A 31 -19.86 7.48 -17.49
C SER A 31 -20.22 6.27 -18.36
N LYS A 32 -20.72 6.50 -19.58
CA LYS A 32 -21.16 5.49 -20.57
C LYS A 32 -20.02 4.93 -21.42
N LEU A 33 -18.80 5.42 -21.23
CA LEU A 33 -17.66 4.95 -22.00
C LEU A 33 -17.26 3.57 -21.51
N LYS A 34 -17.06 2.62 -22.43
CA LYS A 34 -16.48 1.31 -22.12
C LYS A 34 -15.10 1.41 -21.46
N THR A 35 -14.40 2.53 -21.66
CA THR A 35 -13.11 2.86 -21.05
C THR A 35 -13.22 3.45 -19.65
N ASN A 36 -14.44 3.64 -19.13
CA ASN A 36 -14.68 4.09 -17.77
C ASN A 36 -14.10 3.05 -16.78
N PRO A 37 -13.20 3.43 -15.87
CA PRO A 37 -12.64 2.52 -14.88
C PRO A 37 -13.71 1.79 -14.04
N LYS A 38 -14.85 2.44 -13.77
CA LYS A 38 -15.99 1.83 -13.07
C LYS A 38 -16.61 0.69 -13.89
N GLU A 39 -16.78 0.85 -15.20
CA GLU A 39 -17.29 -0.22 -16.06
C GLU A 39 -16.25 -1.33 -16.29
N MET A 40 -14.98 -0.96 -16.47
CA MET A 40 -13.90 -1.92 -16.73
C MET A 40 -13.60 -2.82 -15.52
N MET A 41 -13.53 -2.24 -14.32
CA MET A 41 -13.13 -2.97 -13.12
C MET A 41 -14.30 -3.37 -12.21
N GLY A 42 -15.48 -2.75 -12.38
CA GLY A 42 -16.63 -2.96 -11.50
C GLY A 42 -16.30 -2.68 -10.03
N ASP A 43 -17.10 -3.27 -9.12
CA ASP A 43 -16.86 -3.19 -7.67
C ASP A 43 -15.70 -4.10 -7.18
N LYS A 44 -15.03 -4.84 -8.07
CA LYS A 44 -14.03 -5.86 -7.71
C LYS A 44 -12.82 -5.31 -6.95
N HIS A 45 -12.59 -4.00 -7.01
CA HIS A 45 -11.51 -3.31 -6.31
C HIS A 45 -11.99 -2.17 -5.40
N LYS A 46 -13.28 -2.14 -5.02
CA LYS A 46 -13.86 -1.07 -4.19
C LYS A 46 -13.09 -0.78 -2.90
N TYR A 47 -12.36 -1.77 -2.37
CA TYR A 47 -11.58 -1.67 -1.13
C TYR A 47 -10.06 -1.66 -1.32
N ILE A 48 -9.56 -1.63 -2.57
CA ILE A 48 -8.12 -1.58 -2.89
C ILE A 48 -7.82 -0.20 -3.46
N SER A 49 -7.40 0.71 -2.60
CA SER A 49 -7.05 2.09 -2.97
C SER A 49 -5.54 2.33 -3.04
N LYS A 50 -4.73 1.46 -2.42
CA LYS A 50 -3.27 1.61 -2.30
C LYS A 50 -2.54 0.36 -2.78
N GLU A 51 -1.33 0.55 -3.32
CA GLU A 51 -0.48 -0.54 -3.81
C GLU A 51 -0.21 -1.61 -2.74
N TYR A 52 0.10 -1.20 -1.50
CA TYR A 52 0.38 -2.15 -0.42
C TYR A 52 -0.83 -3.03 -0.07
N GLN A 53 -2.07 -2.57 -0.31
CA GLN A 53 -3.27 -3.38 -0.12
C GLN A 53 -3.33 -4.48 -1.19
N LEU A 54 -3.13 -4.10 -2.45
CA LEU A 54 -3.05 -5.04 -3.56
C LEU A 54 -1.94 -6.07 -3.33
N TYR A 55 -0.77 -5.61 -2.87
CA TYR A 55 0.34 -6.50 -2.57
C TYR A 55 0.04 -7.46 -1.42
N GLY A 56 -0.56 -6.99 -0.33
CA GLY A 56 -0.99 -7.86 0.76
C GLY A 56 -1.96 -8.94 0.31
N PHE A 57 -2.92 -8.61 -0.57
CA PHE A 57 -3.79 -9.61 -1.19
C PHE A 57 -3.02 -10.57 -2.11
N ARG A 58 -2.07 -10.07 -2.90
CA ARG A 58 -1.21 -10.92 -3.75
C ARG A 58 -0.40 -11.91 -2.91
N LEU A 59 0.17 -11.48 -1.78
CA LEU A 59 0.85 -12.36 -0.83
C LEU A 59 -0.09 -13.44 -0.29
N ALA A 60 -1.26 -13.04 0.19
CA ALA A 60 -2.27 -13.96 0.70
C ALA A 60 -2.67 -15.02 -0.35
N ASN A 61 -2.82 -14.63 -1.61
CA ASN A 61 -3.13 -15.55 -2.70
C ASN A 61 -1.95 -16.49 -3.02
N LYS A 62 -0.72 -15.98 -3.07
CA LYS A 62 0.48 -16.79 -3.36
C LYS A 62 0.78 -17.82 -2.29
N LEU A 63 0.50 -17.49 -1.03
CA LEU A 63 0.68 -18.36 0.13
C LEU A 63 -0.52 -19.27 0.40
N ASP A 64 -1.58 -19.17 -0.41
CA ASP A 64 -2.87 -19.85 -0.24
C ASP A 64 -3.51 -19.62 1.15
N ASP A 65 -3.43 -18.37 1.63
CA ASP A 65 -3.82 -17.99 2.99
C ASP A 65 -4.62 -16.68 3.00
N LYS A 66 -5.77 -16.74 2.35
CA LYS A 66 -6.72 -15.63 2.23
C LYS A 66 -7.26 -15.18 3.59
N LYS A 67 -7.35 -16.10 4.56
CA LYS A 67 -7.84 -15.84 5.93
C LYS A 67 -7.01 -14.78 6.65
N ARG A 68 -5.69 -14.73 6.42
CA ARG A 68 -4.77 -13.76 7.02
C ARG A 68 -4.43 -12.58 6.09
N SER A 69 -5.24 -12.30 5.08
CA SER A 69 -5.06 -11.18 4.14
C SER A 69 -4.80 -9.83 4.81
N THR A 70 -5.54 -9.51 5.88
CA THR A 70 -5.35 -8.26 6.65
C THR A 70 -3.96 -8.13 7.27
N MET A 71 -3.40 -9.23 7.77
CA MET A 71 -2.05 -9.28 8.32
C MET A 71 -1.01 -9.00 7.22
N TYR A 72 -1.15 -9.63 6.05
CA TYR A 72 -0.25 -9.41 4.92
C TYR A 72 -0.33 -7.98 4.39
N ILE A 73 -1.52 -7.37 4.37
CA ILE A 73 -1.69 -5.95 4.02
C ILE A 73 -0.97 -5.05 5.02
N LYS A 74 -1.09 -5.33 6.32
CA LYS A 74 -0.36 -4.59 7.36
C LYS A 74 1.15 -4.70 7.17
N TRP A 75 1.66 -5.91 6.94
CA TRP A 75 3.08 -6.13 6.69
C TRP A 75 3.58 -5.44 5.42
N ALA A 76 2.81 -5.49 4.33
CA ALA A 76 3.10 -4.77 3.10
C ALA A 76 3.22 -3.25 3.31
N LYS A 77 2.48 -2.69 4.28
CA LYS A 77 2.54 -1.27 4.63
C LYS A 77 3.74 -0.93 5.52
N GLU A 78 4.10 -1.80 6.45
CA GLU A 78 5.07 -1.50 7.52
C GLU A 78 6.49 -1.98 7.22
N LYS A 79 6.64 -3.11 6.53
CA LYS A 79 7.93 -3.77 6.32
C LYS A 79 8.54 -3.38 4.96
N PRO A 80 9.87 -3.30 4.84
CA PRO A 80 10.55 -3.07 3.56
C PRO A 80 10.15 -4.11 2.50
N ARG A 81 9.82 -3.64 1.29
CA ARG A 81 9.35 -4.51 0.20
C ARG A 81 10.30 -5.65 -0.13
N GLY A 82 11.61 -5.37 -0.14
CA GLY A 82 12.64 -6.36 -0.44
C GLY A 82 12.63 -7.57 0.51
N ILE A 83 12.33 -7.36 1.80
CA ILE A 83 12.24 -8.44 2.78
C ILE A 83 11.10 -9.40 2.43
N LEU A 84 9.92 -8.84 2.11
CA LEU A 84 8.74 -9.63 1.78
C LEU A 84 8.90 -10.37 0.45
N GLU A 85 9.47 -9.74 -0.58
CA GLU A 85 9.71 -10.39 -1.88
C GLU A 85 10.75 -11.51 -1.76
N ASN A 86 11.84 -11.30 -1.02
CA ASN A 86 12.87 -12.33 -0.79
C ASN A 86 12.29 -13.53 -0.02
N ALA A 87 11.51 -13.27 1.04
CA ALA A 87 10.82 -14.33 1.77
C ALA A 87 9.81 -15.08 0.91
N LEU A 88 9.09 -14.39 0.03
CA LEU A 88 8.15 -15.00 -0.90
C LEU A 88 8.88 -15.89 -1.92
N SER A 89 9.97 -15.40 -2.51
CA SER A 89 10.82 -16.17 -3.42
C SER A 89 11.29 -17.46 -2.79
N PHE A 90 11.81 -17.39 -1.56
CA PHE A 90 12.24 -18.57 -0.80
C PHE A 90 11.08 -19.56 -0.56
N THR A 91 9.87 -19.06 -0.31
CA THR A 91 8.72 -19.92 -0.03
C THR A 91 8.22 -20.65 -1.29
N ILE A 92 8.40 -20.06 -2.47
CA ILE A 92 7.97 -20.66 -3.75
C ILE A 92 8.73 -21.95 -4.04
N ASP A 93 9.96 -22.08 -3.56
CA ASP A 93 10.79 -23.28 -3.70
C ASP A 93 10.20 -24.51 -2.95
N TYR A 94 9.20 -24.30 -2.09
CA TYR A 94 8.51 -25.34 -1.33
C TYR A 94 7.03 -25.50 -1.74
N PRO A 95 6.74 -25.98 -2.98
CA PRO A 95 5.37 -26.06 -3.50
C PRO A 95 4.47 -27.05 -2.75
N ASN A 96 5.05 -28.11 -2.17
CA ASN A 96 4.34 -29.16 -1.44
C ASN A 96 4.29 -28.94 0.09
N ALA A 97 4.75 -27.79 0.57
CA ALA A 97 4.71 -27.49 2.00
C ALA A 97 3.26 -27.40 2.49
N LYS A 98 2.99 -28.09 3.62
CA LYS A 98 1.68 -28.10 4.27
C LYS A 98 1.20 -26.69 4.66
N ASP A 99 2.12 -25.84 5.12
CA ASP A 99 1.84 -24.48 5.57
C ASP A 99 2.84 -23.46 4.98
N LYS A 100 2.69 -23.10 3.71
CA LYS A 100 3.53 -22.09 3.02
C LYS A 100 3.62 -20.78 3.80
N SER A 101 2.52 -20.34 4.38
CA SER A 101 2.46 -19.15 5.22
C SER A 101 3.42 -19.19 6.41
N ARG A 102 3.59 -20.35 7.06
CA ARG A 102 4.49 -20.46 8.22
C ARG A 102 5.95 -20.33 7.80
N ILE A 103 6.32 -20.97 6.68
CA ILE A 103 7.66 -20.86 6.10
C ILE A 103 7.95 -19.40 5.72
N PHE A 104 6.98 -18.75 5.06
CA PHE A 104 7.07 -17.34 4.71
C PHE A 104 7.28 -16.46 5.95
N MET A 105 6.42 -16.60 6.96
CA MET A 105 6.50 -15.79 8.19
C MET A 105 7.81 -16.01 8.95
N TRP A 106 8.28 -17.25 9.02
CA TRP A 106 9.58 -17.58 9.59
C TRP A 106 10.71 -16.89 8.82
N LYS A 107 10.69 -16.97 7.48
CA LYS A 107 11.71 -16.36 6.64
C LYS A 107 11.70 -14.83 6.71
N VAL A 108 10.52 -14.21 6.80
CA VAL A 108 10.39 -12.77 7.03
C VAL A 108 11.07 -12.37 8.34
N LYS A 109 10.84 -13.12 9.42
CA LYS A 109 11.45 -12.84 10.73
C LYS A 109 12.98 -12.91 10.66
N GLU A 110 13.52 -13.96 10.03
CA GLU A 110 14.97 -14.14 9.86
C GLU A 110 15.59 -12.95 9.09
N LEU A 111 15.01 -12.59 7.93
CA LEU A 111 15.49 -11.48 7.11
C LEU A 111 15.36 -10.11 7.79
N GLU A 112 14.36 -9.93 8.66
CA GLU A 112 14.26 -8.71 9.47
C GLU A 112 15.38 -8.61 10.50
N GLU A 113 15.71 -9.69 11.18
CA GLU A 113 16.83 -9.72 12.13
C GLU A 113 18.16 -9.40 11.43
N GLU A 114 18.39 -9.96 10.24
CA GLU A 114 19.55 -9.63 9.40
C GLU A 114 19.56 -8.15 9.00
N TYR A 115 18.41 -7.63 8.54
CA TYR A 115 18.28 -6.23 8.13
C TYR A 115 18.57 -5.27 9.28
N HIS A 116 18.11 -5.58 10.50
CA HIS A 116 18.38 -4.77 11.69
C HIS A 116 19.86 -4.81 12.07
N LYS A 117 20.48 -5.99 12.10
CA LYS A 117 21.93 -6.13 12.37
C LYS A 117 22.77 -5.33 11.39
N GLU A 118 22.47 -5.42 10.10
CA GLU A 118 23.17 -4.71 9.04
C GLU A 118 23.00 -3.18 9.17
N LYS A 119 21.80 -2.74 9.54
CA LYS A 119 21.51 -1.32 9.78
C LYS A 119 22.29 -0.78 10.98
N ASP A 120 22.50 -1.58 12.02
CA ASP A 120 23.25 -1.17 13.20
C ASP A 120 24.75 -1.10 12.94
N LYS A 121 25.34 -2.09 12.24
CA LYS A 121 26.73 -2.03 11.76
C LYS A 121 27.02 -0.76 10.94
N LYS A 122 26.15 -0.45 9.96
CA LYS A 122 26.29 0.76 9.14
C LYS A 122 26.18 2.07 9.93
N LYS A 123 25.48 2.08 11.07
CA LYS A 123 25.45 3.26 11.95
C LYS A 123 26.75 3.40 12.72
N GLU A 124 27.37 2.30 13.14
CA GLU A 124 28.65 2.28 13.84
C GLU A 124 29.77 2.78 12.93
N GLU A 125 29.90 2.22 11.71
CA GLU A 125 30.87 2.66 10.70
C GLU A 125 30.75 4.17 10.41
N LYS A 126 29.53 4.67 10.22
CA LYS A 126 29.29 6.11 9.99
C LYS A 126 29.64 6.99 11.18
N LYS A 127 29.61 6.48 12.42
CA LYS A 127 30.04 7.23 13.61
C LYS A 127 31.57 7.29 13.67
N GLU A 128 32.24 6.20 13.35
CA GLU A 128 33.70 6.13 13.29
C GLU A 128 34.27 7.04 12.21
N ASP A 129 33.69 7.03 11.01
CA ASP A 129 34.08 7.92 9.89
C ASP A 129 33.95 9.41 10.26
N LYS A 130 32.86 9.76 10.97
CA LYS A 130 32.65 11.14 11.45
C LYS A 130 33.67 11.53 12.52
N LYS A 131 34.03 10.61 13.42
CA LYS A 131 35.05 10.84 14.45
C LYS A 131 36.43 11.02 13.84
N ALA A 132 36.79 10.20 12.85
CA ALA A 132 38.04 10.31 12.10
C ALA A 132 38.15 11.66 11.35
N LYS A 133 37.09 12.07 10.63
CA LYS A 133 37.05 13.37 9.92
C LYS A 133 37.13 14.58 10.86
N ASN A 134 36.57 14.49 12.06
CA ASN A 134 36.68 15.56 13.05
C ASN A 134 38.06 15.62 13.71
N LYS A 135 38.77 14.49 13.79
CA LYS A 135 40.14 14.43 14.32
C LYS A 135 41.16 15.00 13.34
N THR A 136 41.01 14.72 12.04
CA THR A 136 41.88 15.29 11.00
C THR A 136 41.71 16.79 10.81
N LYS A 137 40.49 17.33 10.97
CA LYS A 137 40.23 18.78 10.96
C LYS A 137 40.82 19.56 12.14
N LYS A 138 41.27 18.89 13.22
CA LYS A 138 41.79 19.52 14.44
C LYS A 138 43.33 19.54 14.53
N LEU A 139 44.04 18.97 13.56
CA LEU A 139 45.50 19.03 13.53
C LEU A 139 45.92 20.35 12.88
N PRO A 140 46.70 21.21 13.57
CA PRO A 140 47.27 22.39 12.94
C PRO A 140 48.25 21.93 11.85
N PHE A 141 48.21 22.63 10.70
CA PHE A 141 49.22 22.50 9.65
C PHE A 141 50.58 23.00 10.15
#